data_AF-A0A1H9H629-F1
#
_entry.id   AF-A0A1H9H629-F1
#
_cell.length_a   1.000
_cell.length_b   1.000
_cell.length_c   1.000
_cell.angle_alpha   90.00
_cell.angle_beta   90.00
_cell.angle_gamma   90.00
#
_symmetry.space_group_name_H-M   'P 1'
#
loop_
_entity.id
_entity.type
_entity.pdbx_description
1 polymer ?
#
loop_
_entity_poly.entity_id
_entity_poly.type
_entity_poly.pdbx_seq_one_letter_code
_entity_poly.pdbx_strand_id
1 'polypeptide(L)'
;AEATERLNQFIHLWEKTYPKLIQQLKLKHNLFSFMHFPKAIWASLYTNNLSEAINKQIKRITKVKEQFPHDAFLEKTIYCYVAEYNTKFGQRIHKGFGKVHYELMSLLEQNLPVYQACLTQTAMDTQAS
;
A
#
# COMPACT_ATOMS: atom_id res chain seq x y z
N ALA A 1 -2.95 -9.10 21.62
CA ALA A 1 -4.01 -10.00 22.11
C ALA A 1 -5.40 -9.52 21.69
N GLU A 2 -5.79 -8.30 22.07
CA GLU A 2 -7.13 -7.72 21.80
C GLU A 2 -7.55 -7.73 20.30
N ALA A 3 -6.61 -7.42 19.39
CA ALA A 3 -6.89 -7.40 17.95
C ALA A 3 -7.23 -8.78 17.37
N THR A 4 -6.51 -9.81 17.80
CA THR A 4 -6.71 -11.21 17.39
C THR A 4 -8.03 -11.74 17.94
N GLU A 5 -8.37 -11.37 19.17
CA GLU A 5 -9.65 -11.74 19.79
C GLU A 5 -10.84 -11.15 19.03
N ARG A 6 -10.79 -9.85 18.70
CA ARG A 6 -11.83 -9.22 17.86
C ARG A 6 -11.95 -9.86 16.48
N LEU A 7 -10.85 -10.25 15.87
CA LEU A 7 -10.87 -10.97 14.60
C LEU A 7 -11.56 -12.33 14.73
N ASN A 8 -11.30 -13.07 15.81
CA ASN A 8 -11.96 -14.35 16.06
C ASN A 8 -13.47 -14.19 16.28
N GLN A 9 -13.88 -13.16 17.02
CA GLN A 9 -15.31 -12.83 17.19
C GLN A 9 -15.97 -12.50 15.83
N PHE A 10 -15.30 -11.68 15.01
CA PHE A 10 -15.78 -11.37 13.66
C PHE A 10 -15.91 -12.62 12.79
N ILE A 11 -14.90 -13.49 12.81
CA ILE A 11 -14.91 -14.77 12.08
C ILE A 11 -16.12 -15.61 12.51
N HIS A 12 -16.32 -15.80 13.81
CA HIS A 12 -17.42 -16.62 14.33
C HIS A 12 -18.81 -16.11 13.91
N LEU A 13 -19.00 -14.79 13.88
CA LEU A 13 -20.27 -14.17 13.49
C LEU A 13 -20.58 -14.36 12.00
N TRP A 14 -19.58 -14.26 11.13
CA TRP A 14 -19.77 -14.20 9.68
C TRP A 14 -19.40 -15.47 8.93
N GLU A 15 -18.86 -16.49 9.60
CA GLU A 15 -18.45 -17.76 8.98
C GLU A 15 -19.60 -18.48 8.27
N LYS A 16 -20.81 -18.43 8.83
CA LYS A 16 -22.00 -19.05 8.21
C LYS A 16 -22.48 -18.29 6.98
N THR A 17 -22.43 -16.96 7.00
CA THR A 17 -22.97 -16.11 5.93
C THR A 17 -21.99 -15.94 4.77
N TYR A 18 -20.69 -15.84 5.06
CA TYR A 18 -19.64 -15.59 4.07
C TYR A 18 -18.42 -16.53 4.24
N PRO A 19 -18.59 -17.85 4.07
CA PRO A 19 -17.53 -18.82 4.34
C PRO A 19 -16.27 -18.61 3.49
N LYS A 20 -16.42 -18.22 2.21
CA LYS A 20 -15.28 -17.94 1.31
C LYS A 20 -14.46 -16.74 1.75
N LEU A 21 -15.13 -15.66 2.19
CA LEU A 21 -14.45 -14.45 2.66
C LEU A 21 -13.65 -14.73 3.93
N ILE A 22 -14.25 -15.48 4.86
CA ILE A 22 -13.59 -15.89 6.10
C ILE A 22 -12.38 -16.80 5.81
N GLN A 23 -12.49 -17.72 4.86
CA GLN A 23 -11.36 -18.54 4.43
C GLN A 23 -10.22 -17.68 3.89
N GLN A 24 -10.50 -16.72 3.01
CA GLN A 24 -9.49 -15.79 2.50
C GLN A 24 -8.87 -14.92 3.61
N LEU A 25 -9.67 -14.52 4.59
CA LEU A 25 -9.20 -13.74 5.73
C LEU A 25 -8.25 -14.56 6.64
N LYS A 26 -8.59 -15.83 6.90
CA LYS A 26 -7.74 -16.76 7.68
C LYS A 26 -6.39 -17.05 7.01
N LEU A 27 -6.31 -17.00 5.68
CA LEU A 27 -5.05 -17.19 4.94
C LEU A 27 -4.08 -16.00 5.06
N LYS A 28 -4.58 -14.81 5.39
CA LYS A 28 -3.74 -13.60 5.50
C LYS A 28 -3.09 -13.52 6.88
N HIS A 29 -1.79 -13.81 6.93
CA HIS A 29 -0.98 -13.73 8.17
C HIS A 29 -0.53 -12.31 8.53
N ASN A 30 -0.60 -11.36 7.58
CA ASN A 30 -0.03 -10.02 7.72
C ASN A 30 -1.04 -8.93 8.12
N LEU A 31 -2.26 -9.28 8.52
CA LEU A 31 -3.34 -8.34 8.82
C LEU A 31 -3.00 -7.33 9.92
N PHE A 32 -2.22 -7.75 10.92
CA PHE A 32 -1.87 -6.90 12.06
C PHE A 32 -0.48 -6.27 11.95
N SER A 33 0.21 -6.43 10.81
CA SER A 33 1.59 -5.94 10.66
C SER A 33 1.70 -4.43 10.87
N PHE A 34 0.64 -3.68 10.55
CA PHE A 34 0.60 -2.24 10.76
C PHE A 34 0.62 -1.82 12.24
N MET A 35 0.25 -2.72 13.17
CA MET A 35 0.23 -2.42 14.60
C MET A 35 1.63 -2.31 15.22
N HIS A 36 2.67 -2.80 14.53
CA HIS A 36 4.06 -2.59 14.93
C HIS A 36 4.51 -1.14 14.76
N PHE A 37 3.78 -0.34 13.97
CA PHE A 37 4.08 1.07 13.78
C PHE A 37 3.37 1.95 14.80
N PRO A 38 3.84 3.19 15.03
CA PRO A 38 3.19 4.15 15.92
C PRO A 38 1.72 4.41 15.56
N LYS A 39 0.86 4.48 16.58
CA LYS A 39 -0.60 4.68 16.42
C LYS A 39 -0.96 5.93 15.61
N ALA A 40 -0.10 6.95 15.63
CA ALA A 40 -0.30 8.19 14.90
C ALA A 40 -0.45 7.99 13.37
N ILE A 41 0.19 6.95 12.81
CA ILE A 41 0.12 6.67 11.35
C ILE A 41 -0.93 5.63 10.97
N TRP A 42 -1.56 4.95 11.93
CA TRP A 42 -2.53 3.89 11.63
C TRP A 42 -3.68 4.37 10.76
N ALA A 43 -4.19 5.58 10.98
CA ALA A 43 -5.25 6.15 10.15
C ALA A 43 -4.84 6.31 8.68
N SER A 44 -3.56 6.62 8.44
CA SER A 44 -3.00 6.77 7.10
C SER A 44 -2.67 5.43 6.44
N LEU A 45 -2.33 4.40 7.22
CA LEU A 45 -2.09 3.04 6.73
C LEU A 45 -3.39 2.28 6.44
N TYR A 46 -4.41 2.49 7.28
CA TYR A 46 -5.70 1.83 7.16
C TYR A 46 -6.54 2.37 6.00
N THR A 47 -6.39 3.66 5.67
CA THR A 47 -7.16 4.27 4.58
C THR A 47 -6.70 3.78 3.21
N ASN A 48 -7.65 3.39 2.37
CA ASN A 48 -7.42 3.14 0.94
C ASN A 48 -7.62 4.40 0.08
N ASN A 49 -7.92 5.56 0.68
CA ASN A 49 -8.24 6.78 -0.05
C ASN A 49 -7.16 7.19 -1.04
N LEU A 50 -5.89 6.96 -0.71
CA LEU A 50 -4.77 7.33 -1.59
C LEU A 50 -4.76 6.47 -2.85
N SER A 51 -4.83 5.14 -2.70
CA SER A 51 -4.85 4.22 -3.84
C SER A 51 -6.16 4.34 -4.64
N GLU A 52 -7.29 4.57 -3.98
CA GLU A 52 -8.56 4.85 -4.64
C GLU A 52 -8.54 6.15 -5.44
N ALA A 53 -7.97 7.23 -4.89
CA ALA A 53 -7.87 8.51 -5.58
C ALA A 53 -7.00 8.41 -6.84
N ILE A 54 -5.86 7.72 -6.74
CA ILE A 54 -4.98 7.45 -7.89
C ILE A 54 -5.71 6.61 -8.93
N ASN A 55 -6.33 5.48 -8.53
CA ASN A 55 -7.08 4.61 -9.42
C ASN A 55 -8.23 5.34 -10.12
N LYS A 56 -8.95 6.20 -9.39
CA LYS A 56 -10.03 7.03 -9.92
C LYS A 56 -9.51 7.99 -10.99
N GLN A 57 -8.36 8.61 -10.75
CA GLN A 57 -7.78 9.55 -11.70
C GLN A 57 -7.21 8.85 -12.94
N ILE A 58 -6.55 7.71 -12.78
CA ILE A 58 -6.10 6.87 -13.89
C ILE A 58 -7.30 6.48 -14.76
N LYS A 59 -8.37 5.93 -14.16
CA LYS A 59 -9.61 5.58 -14.88
C LYS A 59 -10.21 6.77 -15.63
N ARG A 60 -10.14 7.97 -15.06
CA ARG A 60 -10.63 9.20 -15.70
C ARG A 60 -9.82 9.53 -16.94
N ILE A 61 -8.49 9.55 -16.81
CA ILE A 61 -7.56 9.88 -17.89
C ILE A 61 -7.67 8.87 -19.04
N THR A 62 -7.74 7.57 -18.70
CA THR A 62 -7.88 6.53 -19.72
C THR A 62 -9.25 6.55 -20.38
N LYS A 63 -10.33 6.85 -19.65
CA LYS A 63 -11.68 6.96 -20.24
C LYS A 63 -11.82 8.12 -21.23
N VAL A 64 -11.10 9.24 -21.05
CA VAL A 64 -11.13 10.35 -22.02
C VAL A 64 -10.52 9.95 -23.36
N LYS A 65 -9.59 8.99 -23.37
CA LYS A 65 -8.97 8.48 -24.59
C LYS A 65 -9.63 7.16 -24.98
N GLU A 66 -10.67 7.26 -25.80
CA GLU A 66 -11.52 6.12 -26.22
C GLU A 66 -10.73 5.00 -26.91
N GLN A 67 -9.65 5.34 -27.62
CA GLN A 67 -8.68 4.37 -28.17
C GLN A 67 -7.25 4.87 -28.01
N PHE A 68 -6.35 3.96 -27.66
CA PHE A 68 -4.91 4.20 -27.64
C PHE A 68 -4.31 3.61 -28.93
N PRO A 69 -3.48 4.37 -29.67
CA PRO A 69 -2.88 3.88 -30.92
C PRO A 69 -1.84 2.77 -30.70
N HIS A 70 -1.18 2.72 -29.53
CA HIS A 70 -0.23 1.69 -29.12
C HIS A 70 -0.10 1.68 -27.59
N ASP A 71 0.21 0.53 -26.99
CA ASP A 71 0.55 0.36 -25.56
C ASP A 71 1.58 1.38 -25.02
N ALA A 72 2.63 1.71 -25.76
CA ALA A 72 3.63 2.71 -25.34
C ALA A 72 3.02 4.11 -25.12
N PHE A 73 1.92 4.43 -25.82
CA PHE A 73 1.21 5.69 -25.62
C PHE A 73 0.41 5.69 -24.32
N LEU A 74 -0.15 4.55 -23.93
CA LEU A 74 -0.81 4.38 -22.63
C LEU A 74 0.20 4.55 -21.49
N GLU A 75 1.33 3.86 -21.59
CA GLU A 75 2.41 3.96 -20.60
C GLU A 75 2.91 5.39 -20.45
N LYS A 76 3.21 6.07 -21.57
CA LYS A 76 3.64 7.48 -21.55
C LYS A 76 2.59 8.41 -20.93
N THR A 77 1.31 8.15 -21.19
CA THR A 77 0.20 8.93 -20.60
C THR A 77 0.16 8.77 -19.08
N ILE A 78 0.30 7.54 -18.58
CA ILE A 78 0.36 7.26 -17.14
C ILE A 78 1.61 7.88 -16.52
N TYR A 79 2.77 7.73 -17.17
CA TYR A 79 4.02 8.33 -16.72
C TYR A 79 3.92 9.85 -16.55
N CYS A 80 3.41 10.57 -17.56
CA CYS A 80 3.24 12.02 -17.47
C CYS A 80 2.34 12.41 -16.29
N TYR A 81 1.22 11.71 -16.09
CA TYR A 81 0.33 11.96 -14.96
C TYR A 81 1.02 11.75 -13.61
N VAL A 82 1.75 10.64 -13.45
CA VAL A 82 2.47 10.34 -12.20
C VAL A 82 3.60 11.34 -11.96
N ALA A 83 4.33 11.74 -13.00
CA ALA A 83 5.40 12.74 -12.90
C ALA A 83 4.85 14.10 -12.43
N GLU A 84 3.73 14.55 -12.99
CA GLU A 84 3.03 15.77 -12.55
C GLU A 84 2.52 15.64 -11.10
N TYR A 85 1.93 14.51 -10.76
CA TYR A 85 1.46 14.22 -9.41
C TYR A 85 2.62 14.30 -8.40
N ASN A 86 3.74 13.66 -8.69
CA ASN A 86 4.93 13.65 -7.84
C ASN A 86 5.53 15.04 -7.70
N THR A 87 5.56 15.83 -8.78
CA THR A 87 6.03 17.23 -8.71
C THR A 87 5.14 18.07 -7.79
N LYS A 88 3.82 17.89 -7.89
CA LYS A 88 2.84 18.66 -7.10
C LYS A 88 2.78 18.24 -5.63
N PHE A 89 2.91 16.95 -5.34
CA PHE A 89 2.69 16.39 -4.02
C PHE A 89 3.96 15.83 -3.35
N GLY A 90 5.13 15.94 -3.98
CA GLY A 90 6.38 15.35 -3.48
C GLY A 90 6.83 15.88 -2.13
N GLN A 91 6.47 17.12 -1.77
CA GLN A 91 6.77 17.71 -0.46
C GLN A 91 5.69 17.43 0.60
N ARG A 92 4.60 16.75 0.23
CA ARG A 92 3.45 16.54 1.12
C ARG A 92 3.75 15.45 2.14
N ILE A 93 3.64 15.79 3.42
CA ILE A 93 3.71 14.82 4.51
C ILE A 93 2.29 14.33 4.84
N HIS A 94 2.09 13.02 4.82
CA HIS A 94 0.81 12.41 5.17
C HIS A 94 0.51 12.53 6.67
N LYS A 95 -0.78 12.50 7.01
CA LYS A 95 -1.26 12.65 8.39
C LYS A 95 -0.57 11.64 9.31
N GLY A 96 -0.08 12.12 10.45
CA GLY A 96 0.63 11.30 11.43
C GLY A 96 2.13 11.16 11.17
N PHE A 97 2.57 11.06 9.90
CA PHE A 97 3.98 10.80 9.56
C PHE A 97 4.93 11.89 10.04
N GLY A 98 4.52 13.17 9.95
CA GLY A 98 5.34 14.27 10.45
C GLY A 98 5.57 14.24 11.97
N LYS A 99 4.67 13.62 12.73
CA LYS A 99 4.77 13.54 14.21
C LYS A 99 5.69 12.44 14.69
N VAL A 100 5.80 11.36 13.92
CA VAL A 100 6.54 10.14 14.33
C VAL A 100 7.80 9.92 13.49
N HIS A 101 8.31 10.98 12.86
CA HIS A 101 9.44 10.89 11.95
C HIS A 101 10.67 10.23 12.62
N TYR A 102 11.03 10.67 13.82
CA TYR A 102 12.17 10.12 14.57
C TYR A 102 11.97 8.64 14.96
N GLU A 103 10.79 8.29 15.48
CA GLU A 103 10.45 6.90 15.85
C GLU A 103 10.53 5.98 14.63
N LEU A 104 10.01 6.42 13.48
CA LEU A 104 10.07 5.66 12.23
C LEU A 104 11.50 5.49 11.72
N MET A 105 12.34 6.53 11.77
CA MET A 105 13.75 6.42 11.39
C MET A 105 14.48 5.42 12.28
N SER A 106 14.28 5.50 13.60
CA SER A 106 14.89 4.55 14.54
C SER A 106 14.44 3.11 14.29
N LEU A 107 13.15 2.88 14.02
CA LEU A 107 12.63 1.55 13.66
C LEU A 107 13.24 1.02 12.35
N LEU A 108 13.42 1.88 11.34
CA LEU A 108 14.02 1.49 10.07
C LEU A 108 15.51 1.18 10.20
N GLU A 109 16.26 1.97 10.98
CA GLU A 109 17.68 1.75 11.25
C GLU A 109 17.96 0.42 11.97
N GLN A 110 17.08 0.02 12.89
CA GLN A 110 17.20 -1.28 13.57
C GLN A 110 16.98 -2.46 12.61
N ASN A 111 16.27 -2.25 11.50
CA ASN A 111 15.94 -3.29 10.52
C ASN A 111 16.77 -3.20 9.22
N LEU A 112 17.71 -2.25 9.12
CA LEU A 112 18.51 -1.98 7.92
C LEU A 112 19.27 -3.20 7.34
N PRO A 113 19.84 -4.12 8.15
CA PRO A 113 20.53 -5.32 7.63
C PRO A 113 19.62 -6.25 6.81
N VAL A 114 18.32 -6.28 7.13
CA VAL A 114 17.33 -7.11 6.44
C VAL A 114 16.87 -6.43 5.14
N TYR A 115 16.72 -5.11 5.14
CA TYR A 115 16.32 -4.35 3.94
C TYR A 115 17.39 -4.32 2.85
N GLN A 116 18.68 -4.23 3.21
CA GLN A 116 19.77 -4.27 2.23
C GLN A 116 19.84 -5.64 1.52
N ALA A 117 19.62 -6.74 2.25
CA ALA A 117 19.58 -8.09 1.68
C ALA A 117 18.41 -8.31 0.70
N CYS A 118 17.22 -7.75 0.99
CA CYS A 118 16.07 -7.82 0.08
C CYS A 118 16.24 -6.98 -1.18
N LEU A 119 16.79 -5.76 -1.09
CA LEU A 119 16.99 -4.88 -2.24
C LEU A 119 18.00 -5.44 -3.25
N THR A 120 19.06 -6.11 -2.78
CA THR A 120 20.03 -6.78 -3.65
C THR A 120 19.42 -7.97 -4.39
N GLN A 121 18.48 -8.70 -3.77
CA GLN A 121 17.81 -9.84 -4.39
C GLN A 121 16.88 -9.40 -5.53
N THR A 122 16.10 -8.34 -5.33
CA THR A 122 15.17 -7.82 -6.37
C THR A 122 15.93 -7.20 -7.55
N ALA A 123 17.10 -6.60 -7.31
CA ALA A 123 17.97 -6.07 -8.36
C ALA A 123 18.61 -7.19 -9.21
N MET A 124 18.94 -8.34 -8.62
CA MET A 124 19.44 -9.50 -9.38
C MET A 124 18.37 -10.19 -10.22
N ASP A 125 17.13 -10.29 -9.72
CA ASP A 125 16.02 -10.91 -10.46
C ASP A 125 15.54 -10.05 -11.65
N THR A 126 15.78 -8.74 -11.60
CA THR A 126 15.45 -7.80 -12.70
C THR A 126 16.51 -7.79 -13.82
N GLN A 127 17.73 -8.30 -13.57
CA GLN A 127 18.79 -8.45 -14.57
C GLN A 127 18.81 -9.84 -15.24
N ALA A 128 17.94 -10.76 -14.80
CA ALA A 128 17.87 -12.14 -15.28
C ALA A 128 16.59 -12.44 -16.11
N SER A 129 15.86 -11.42 -16.56
CA SER A 129 14.74 -11.53 -17.53
C SER A 129 14.93 -10.59 -18.71
#